data_AF-A0A960YA63-F1
#
_entry.id   AF-A0A960YA63-F1
#
_cell.length_a   1.000
_cell.length_b   1.000
_cell.length_c   1.000
_cell.angle_alpha   90.00
_cell.angle_beta   90.00
_cell.angle_gamma   90.00
#
_symmetry.space_group_name_H-M   'P 1'
#
loop_
_entity.id
_entity.type
_entity.pdbx_description
1 polymer ?
#
loop_
_entity_poly.entity_id
_entity_poly.type
_entity_poly.pdbx_seq_one_letter_code
_entity_poly.pdbx_strand_id
1 'polypeptide(L)' 'MPVQSPAPKAKPVPDGFRTVTPHLICAGAADAIEFYKNAFGAIEMFRLPTPDGRLMHASIMIGDSMVML' A
#
# COMPACT_ATOMS: atom_id res chain seq x y z
N MET A 1 -7.18 -4.72 -42.62
CA MET A 1 -6.35 -4.67 -41.40
C MET A 1 -7.30 -4.43 -40.23
N PRO A 2 -7.33 -5.27 -39.18
CA PRO A 2 -8.20 -4.99 -38.04
C PRO A 2 -7.68 -3.74 -37.33
N VAL A 3 -8.54 -2.72 -37.23
CA VAL A 3 -8.26 -1.55 -36.40
C VAL A 3 -8.34 -1.99 -34.94
N GLN A 4 -7.22 -1.89 -34.21
CA GLN A 4 -7.20 -2.11 -32.77
C GLN A 4 -8.13 -1.10 -32.11
N SER A 5 -9.09 -1.58 -31.32
CA SER A 5 -9.92 -0.73 -30.47
C SER A 5 -9.02 0.10 -29.53
N PRO A 6 -9.35 1.36 -29.26
CA PRO A 6 -8.54 2.20 -28.37
C PRO A 6 -8.47 1.56 -26.99
N ALA A 7 -7.26 1.51 -26.42
CA ALA A 7 -7.04 1.02 -25.07
C ALA A 7 -7.91 1.82 -24.07
N PRO A 8 -8.49 1.17 -23.05
CA PRO A 8 -9.27 1.87 -22.04
C PRO A 8 -8.44 2.99 -21.41
N LYS A 9 -9.04 4.17 -21.23
CA LYS A 9 -8.37 5.29 -20.58
C LYS A 9 -7.95 4.88 -19.17
N ALA A 10 -6.65 4.96 -18.88
CA ALA A 10 -6.10 4.65 -17.56
C ALA A 10 -6.73 5.56 -16.50
N LYS A 11 -7.06 5.00 -15.32
CA LYS A 11 -7.45 5.79 -14.15
C LYS A 11 -6.20 6.54 -13.65
N PRO A 12 -6.20 7.88 -13.58
CA PRO A 12 -5.01 8.64 -13.15
C PRO A 12 -4.56 8.32 -11.73
N VAL A 13 -5.53 8.00 -10.85
CA VAL A 13 -5.28 7.49 -9.50
C VAL A 13 -5.90 6.09 -9.44
N PRO A 14 -5.10 5.04 -9.21
CA PRO A 14 -5.61 3.68 -9.06
C PRO A 14 -6.51 3.52 -7.82
N ASP A 15 -7.35 2.49 -7.82
CA ASP A 15 -8.20 2.18 -6.68
C ASP A 15 -7.34 1.87 -5.43
N GLY A 16 -7.77 2.36 -4.26
CA GLY A 16 -7.02 2.28 -3.01
C GLY A 16 -5.96 3.37 -2.84
N PHE A 17 -5.54 4.08 -3.89
CA PHE A 17 -4.68 5.25 -3.78
C PHE A 17 -5.53 6.52 -3.68
N ARG A 18 -5.05 7.50 -2.92
CA ARG A 18 -5.67 8.82 -2.78
C ARG A 18 -4.76 9.89 -3.31
N THR A 19 -5.26 11.13 -3.34
CA THR A 19 -4.50 12.32 -3.77
C THR A 19 -3.12 12.38 -3.10
N VAL A 20 -3.02 11.94 -1.85
CA VAL A 20 -1.76 11.69 -1.15
C VAL A 20 -1.73 10.25 -0.68
N THR A 21 -0.63 9.56 -0.97
CA THR A 21 -0.34 8.21 -0.47
C THR A 21 0.94 8.28 0.36
N PRO A 22 0.84 8.33 1.70
CA PRO A 22 2.01 8.54 2.55
C PRO A 22 2.92 7.32 2.59
N HIS A 23 4.22 7.59 2.68
CA HIS A 23 5.23 6.60 3.03
C HIS A 23 5.79 6.95 4.41
N LEU A 24 5.51 6.12 5.40
CA LEU A 24 5.92 6.33 6.78
C LEU A 24 7.26 5.64 7.02
N ILE A 25 8.18 6.33 7.70
CA ILE A 25 9.46 5.76 8.14
C ILE A 25 9.46 5.82 9.65
N CYS A 26 9.44 4.66 10.31
CA CYS A 26 9.40 4.57 11.75
C CYS A 26 10.24 3.39 12.26
N ALA A 27 10.76 3.53 13.48
CA ALA A 27 11.39 2.42 14.17
C ALA A 27 10.33 1.36 14.50
N GLY A 28 10.63 0.08 14.26
CA GLY A 28 9.69 -1.01 14.51
C GLY A 28 8.49 -1.00 13.54
N ALA A 29 8.70 -0.70 12.26
CA ALA A 29 7.62 -0.63 11.27
C ALA A 29 6.76 -1.91 11.19
N ALA A 30 7.33 -3.08 11.48
CA ALA A 30 6.57 -4.33 11.60
C ALA A 30 5.57 -4.30 12.77
N ASP A 31 5.97 -3.78 13.93
CA ASP A 31 5.08 -3.61 15.09
C ASP A 31 4.05 -2.50 14.84
N ALA A 32 4.44 -1.46 14.10
CA ALA A 32 3.54 -0.39 13.68
C ALA A 32 2.39 -0.95 12.81
N ILE A 33 2.67 -1.87 11.89
CA ILE A 33 1.63 -2.55 11.09
C ILE A 33 0.63 -3.28 11.99
N GLU A 34 1.09 -4.01 13.01
CA GLU A 34 0.18 -4.68 13.96
C GLU A 34 -0.64 -3.68 14.78
N PHE A 35 -0.04 -2.55 15.17
CA PHE A 35 -0.77 -1.45 15.77
C PHE A 35 -1.87 -0.92 14.82
N TYR A 36 -1.56 -0.66 13.54
CA TYR A 36 -2.55 -0.15 12.59
C TYR A 36 -3.69 -1.14 12.33
N LYS A 37 -3.40 -2.45 12.30
CA LYS A 37 -4.40 -3.52 12.21
C LYS A 37 -5.36 -3.46 13.39
N ASN A 38 -4.84 -3.35 14.61
CA ASN A 38 -5.65 -3.36 15.83
C ASN A 38 -6.40 -2.04 16.08
N ALA A 39 -5.76 -0.90 15.82
CA ALA A 39 -6.31 0.41 16.14
C ALA A 39 -7.27 0.93 15.06
N PHE A 40 -7.00 0.64 13.78
CA PHE A 40 -7.74 1.20 12.65
C PHE A 40 -8.38 0.15 11.74
N GLY A 41 -8.24 -1.15 12.07
CA GLY A 41 -8.70 -2.22 11.20
C GLY A 41 -7.92 -2.29 9.89
N ALA A 42 -6.64 -1.90 9.90
CA ALA A 42 -5.82 -1.91 8.70
C ALA A 42 -5.71 -3.32 8.11
N ILE A 43 -5.68 -3.41 6.78
CA ILE A 43 -5.48 -4.67 6.05
C ILE A 43 -4.09 -4.62 5.44
N GLU A 44 -3.27 -5.63 5.74
CA GLU A 44 -1.96 -5.75 5.12
C GLU A 44 -2.10 -6.23 3.68
N MET A 45 -1.60 -5.42 2.74
CA MET A 45 -1.71 -5.68 1.31
C MET A 45 -0.44 -6.33 0.77
N PHE A 46 0.72 -5.91 1.30
CA PHE A 46 2.03 -6.44 0.92
C PHE A 46 3.03 -6.25 2.05
N ARG A 47 3.97 -7.18 2.17
CA ARG A 47 5.10 -7.11 3.11
C ARG A 47 6.35 -7.72 2.49
N LEU A 48 7.45 -6.99 2.58
CA LEU A 48 8.79 -7.40 2.19
C LEU A 48 9.73 -7.24 3.40
N PRO A 49 10.03 -8.35 4.11
CA PRO A 49 11.03 -8.33 5.16
C PRO A 49 12.45 -8.37 4.57
N THR A 50 13.41 -7.86 5.32
CA THR A 50 14.84 -8.11 5.09
C THR A 50 15.29 -9.43 5.74
N PRO A 51 16.44 -10.01 5.35
CA PRO A 51 16.93 -11.27 5.94
C PRO A 51 17.19 -11.22 7.45
N ASP A 52 17.46 -10.04 8.01
CA ASP A 52 17.62 -9.76 9.43
C ASP A 52 16.30 -9.51 10.16
N GLY A 53 15.15 -9.69 9.50
CA GLY A 53 13.81 -9.62 10.11
C GLY A 53 13.26 -8.20 10.25
N ARG A 54 13.97 -7.17 9.76
CA ARG A 54 13.45 -5.80 9.67
C ARG A 54 12.49 -5.68 8.48
N LEU A 55 11.71 -4.60 8.47
CA LEU A 55 10.83 -4.30 7.34
C LEU A 55 11.59 -3.53 6.27
N MET A 56 11.65 -4.06 5.05
CA MET A 56 12.19 -3.35 3.88
C MET A 56 11.12 -2.47 3.23
N HIS A 57 9.93 -3.03 3.06
CA HIS A 57 8.76 -2.34 2.54
C HIS A 57 7.47 -3.06 2.96
N ALA A 58 6.40 -2.32 3.19
CA ALA A 58 5.04 -2.84 3.25
C ALA A 58 4.05 -1.83 2.67
N SER A 59 2.88 -2.35 2.36
CA SER A 59 1.71 -1.54 2.12
C SER A 59 0.52 -2.08 2.92
N ILE A 60 -0.20 -1.16 3.55
CA ILE A 60 -1.40 -1.44 4.31
C ILE A 60 -2.54 -0.55 3.79
N MET A 61 -3.77 -1.04 3.90
CA MET A 61 -4.97 -0.29 3.58
C MET A 61 -5.67 0.09 4.88
N ILE A 62 -5.91 1.39 5.07
CA ILE A 62 -6.72 1.92 6.18
C ILE A 62 -7.96 2.55 5.55
N GLY A 63 -9.14 1.97 5.84
CA GLY A 63 -10.36 2.29 5.11
C GLY A 63 -10.20 2.00 3.62
N ASP A 64 -10.15 3.06 2.82
CA ASP A 64 -10.00 3.04 1.36
C ASP A 64 -8.74 3.80 0.90
N SER A 65 -7.74 3.94 1.78
CA SER A 65 -6.47 4.61 1.50
C SER A 65 -5.27 3.69 1.74
N MET A 66 -4.37 3.64 0.78
CA MET A 66 -3.07 2.97 0.87
C MET A 66 -2.09 3.79 1.71
N VAL A 67 -1.38 3.12 2.60
CA VAL A 67 -0.26 3.67 3.38
C VAL A 67 0.93 2.74 3.18
N MET A 68 2.09 3.31 2.87
CA MET A 68 3.34 2.57 2.67
C MET A 68 4.24 2.72 3.89
N LEU A 69 4.98 1.66 4.22
CA LEU A 69 5.93 1.60 5.33
C LEU A 69 7.23 0.93 4.91
#